data_AF-A0A7Z9WX84-F1
#
_entry.id   AF-A0A7Z9WX84-F1
#
_cell.length_a   1.000
_cell.length_b   1.000
_cell.length_c   1.000
_cell.angle_alpha   90.00
_cell.angle_beta   90.00
_cell.angle_gamma   90.00
#
_symmetry.space_group_name_H-M   'P 1'
#
loop_
_entity.id
_entity.type
_entity.pdbx_description
1 polymer ?
#
loop_
_entity_poly.entity_id
_entity_poly.type
_entity_poly.pdbx_seq_one_letter_code
_entity_poly.pdbx_strand_id
1 'polypeptide(L)'
;MRNLSIPLLFIILVFSACAKKAPDPIAVKLPTHQVSYLHEIKPILDKRCAVCHSCYNSPCQLKLNSYEGVDRGGSKKTVYNATRLSTMDPTRLFVDAHSTEEWRQKDFHTVTESSVSDGLNNSLMLQILDHKMKNPESTGEYFSEADDLTCSETSIELDGYLSKHPNRGMPFGFPPLKQEEFQLLAGWLVQGAKGPSDTEQQELTTPKEKDLEKIVKWEAFFNNQNPKYAMTARYIYEHLFLAHINFGTGTNEYYELLRSTTPMGSPVELINTVRPYDDPGVETFYYRFRKIHSTIVHKTHMVF
;
A
#
# COMPACT_ATOMS: atom_id res chain seq x y z
N MET A 1 -22.26 -73.11 -29.70
CA MET A 1 -23.11 -72.64 -28.58
C MET A 1 -22.28 -72.57 -27.30
N ARG A 2 -21.82 -71.37 -26.90
CA ARG A 2 -21.74 -70.91 -25.51
C ARG A 2 -21.12 -69.51 -25.47
N ASN A 3 -21.96 -68.59 -25.02
CA ASN A 3 -21.75 -67.20 -24.66
C ASN A 3 -20.43 -66.92 -23.94
N LEU A 4 -19.83 -65.76 -24.23
CA LEU A 4 -19.27 -64.92 -23.18
C LEU A 4 -19.37 -63.44 -23.59
N SER A 5 -20.45 -62.81 -23.14
CA SER A 5 -20.56 -61.35 -23.00
C SER A 5 -19.86 -60.93 -21.69
N ILE A 6 -19.66 -59.61 -21.54
CA ILE A 6 -19.33 -58.82 -20.31
C ILE A 6 -17.88 -58.29 -20.32
N PRO A 7 -17.61 -57.00 -19.98
CA PRO A 7 -18.31 -55.76 -20.35
C PRO A 7 -17.32 -54.62 -20.70
N LEU A 8 -17.88 -53.51 -21.19
CA LEU A 8 -17.25 -52.20 -21.27
C LEU A 8 -16.93 -51.69 -19.84
N LEU A 9 -15.70 -51.88 -19.35
CA LEU A 9 -15.29 -51.37 -18.03
C LEU A 9 -14.88 -49.90 -18.17
N PHE A 10 -15.77 -49.04 -17.69
CA PHE A 10 -15.57 -47.63 -17.37
C PHE A 10 -14.19 -47.38 -16.72
N ILE A 11 -13.27 -46.74 -17.45
CA ILE A 11 -12.10 -46.08 -16.87
C ILE A 11 -12.54 -44.65 -16.54
N ILE A 12 -13.25 -44.48 -15.42
CA ILE A 12 -13.31 -43.18 -14.73
C ILE A 12 -12.01 -43.07 -13.95
N LEU A 13 -11.03 -42.41 -14.57
CA LEU A 13 -9.86 -41.89 -13.88
C LEU A 13 -10.36 -40.85 -12.87
N VAL A 14 -10.42 -41.25 -11.61
CA VAL A 14 -10.62 -40.37 -10.46
C VAL A 14 -9.38 -39.49 -10.36
N PHE A 15 -9.42 -38.31 -10.98
CA PHE A 15 -8.52 -37.21 -10.63
C PHE A 15 -8.95 -36.70 -9.25
N SER A 16 -8.49 -37.37 -8.19
CA SER A 16 -8.44 -36.74 -6.86
C SER A 16 -7.41 -35.64 -6.93
N ALA A 17 -7.83 -34.44 -7.34
CA ALA A 17 -7.05 -33.24 -7.13
C ALA A 17 -6.89 -33.06 -5.61
N CYS A 18 -5.69 -33.27 -5.09
CA CYS A 18 -5.34 -32.86 -3.73
C CYS A 18 -5.45 -31.33 -3.66
N ALA A 19 -6.63 -30.82 -3.32
CA ALA A 19 -6.79 -29.43 -2.96
C ALA A 19 -5.97 -29.20 -1.68
N LYS A 20 -4.92 -28.38 -1.76
CA LYS A 20 -4.17 -27.95 -0.56
C LYS A 20 -5.13 -27.23 0.38
N LYS A 21 -5.21 -27.71 1.62
CA LYS A 21 -5.98 -27.07 2.69
C LYS A 21 -5.34 -25.72 3.04
N ALA A 22 -6.16 -24.69 3.28
CA ALA A 22 -5.67 -23.42 3.83
C ALA A 22 -5.04 -23.63 5.22
N PRO A 23 -4.02 -22.82 5.58
CA PRO A 23 -3.43 -22.88 6.91
C PRO A 23 -4.46 -22.55 7.99
N ASP A 24 -4.25 -23.12 9.18
CA ASP A 24 -5.18 -22.94 10.28
C ASP A 24 -5.17 -21.48 10.78
N PRO A 25 -6.33 -20.90 11.12
CA PRO A 25 -6.39 -19.56 11.68
C PRO A 25 -5.59 -19.41 12.98
N ILE A 26 -5.11 -18.19 13.23
CA ILE A 26 -4.28 -17.89 14.38
C ILE A 26 -5.16 -17.34 15.50
N ALA A 27 -5.07 -17.95 16.68
CA ALA A 27 -5.72 -17.45 17.88
C ALA A 27 -4.96 -16.26 18.45
N VAL A 28 -5.67 -15.16 18.70
CA VAL A 28 -5.11 -13.90 19.15
C VAL A 28 -5.60 -13.56 20.54
N LYS A 29 -4.69 -13.09 21.39
CA LYS A 29 -5.09 -12.51 22.67
C LYS A 29 -5.65 -11.11 22.43
N LEU A 30 -6.96 -10.97 22.54
CA LEU A 30 -7.63 -9.70 22.30
C LEU A 30 -7.18 -8.61 23.29
N PRO A 31 -6.85 -7.41 22.81
CA PRO A 31 -6.66 -6.23 23.66
C PRO A 31 -7.94 -5.88 24.42
N THR A 32 -7.79 -5.26 25.59
CA THR A 32 -8.93 -4.81 26.42
C THR A 32 -9.56 -3.50 25.93
N HIS A 33 -8.96 -2.86 24.91
CA HIS A 33 -9.41 -1.60 24.33
C HIS A 33 -9.42 -1.67 22.79
N GLN A 34 -10.08 -0.70 22.16
CA GLN A 34 -10.02 -0.52 20.71
C GLN A 34 -8.63 -0.01 20.33
N VAL A 35 -7.91 -0.74 19.49
CA VAL A 35 -6.54 -0.38 19.08
C VAL A 35 -6.59 0.78 18.08
N SER A 36 -5.86 1.86 18.37
CA SER A 36 -5.77 3.04 17.50
C SER A 36 -4.75 2.81 16.37
N TYR A 37 -5.18 3.00 15.12
CA TYR A 37 -4.25 2.91 13.99
C TYR A 37 -3.12 3.94 14.11
N LEU A 38 -3.43 5.22 14.36
CA LEU A 38 -2.42 6.28 14.36
C LEU A 38 -1.47 6.24 15.55
N HIS A 39 -1.99 5.93 16.73
CA HIS A 39 -1.20 6.02 17.96
C HIS A 39 -0.49 4.71 18.31
N GLU A 40 -1.02 3.56 17.90
CA GLU A 40 -0.52 2.25 18.34
C GLU A 40 0.06 1.42 17.19
N ILE A 41 -0.60 1.39 16.02
CA ILE A 41 -0.20 0.54 14.89
C ILE A 41 0.81 1.21 13.97
N LYS A 42 0.52 2.43 13.54
CA LYS A 42 1.34 3.21 12.63
C LYS A 42 2.80 3.34 13.13
N PRO A 43 3.09 3.58 14.42
CA PRO A 43 4.47 3.60 14.90
C PRO A 43 5.21 2.26 14.75
N ILE A 44 4.50 1.12 14.82
CA ILE A 44 5.09 -0.20 14.58
C ILE A 44 5.39 -0.37 13.10
N LEU A 45 4.42 -0.06 12.23
CA LEU A 45 4.60 -0.15 10.77
C LEU A 45 5.75 0.77 10.29
N ASP A 46 5.84 1.98 10.82
CA ASP A 46 6.90 2.92 10.50
C ASP A 46 8.29 2.39 10.88
N LYS A 47 8.42 1.79 12.07
CA LYS A 47 9.70 1.27 12.58
C LYS A 47 10.11 -0.05 11.95
N ARG A 48 9.15 -0.91 11.59
CA ARG A 48 9.40 -2.32 11.25
C ARG A 48 9.15 -2.65 9.79
N CYS A 49 8.37 -1.85 9.07
CA CYS A 49 7.83 -2.23 7.77
C CYS A 49 8.07 -1.17 6.68
N ALA A 50 7.85 0.12 7.00
CA ALA A 50 7.86 1.21 6.02
C ALA A 50 9.19 1.36 5.27
N VAL A 51 10.31 0.96 5.89
CA VAL A 51 11.62 0.99 5.21
C VAL A 51 11.62 0.14 3.93
N CYS A 52 10.94 -1.01 3.90
CA CYS A 52 10.81 -1.86 2.72
C CYS A 52 9.52 -1.59 1.94
N HIS A 53 8.45 -1.17 2.63
CA HIS A 53 7.10 -1.01 2.09
C HIS A 53 6.66 0.47 1.99
N SER A 54 7.33 1.28 1.19
CA SER A 54 7.02 2.72 1.04
C SER A 54 7.13 3.28 -0.39
N CYS A 55 7.78 2.58 -1.31
CA CYS A 55 8.08 3.06 -2.66
C CYS A 55 7.59 2.10 -3.75
N TYR A 56 7.77 2.43 -5.02
CA TYR A 56 7.27 1.61 -6.14
C TYR A 56 7.93 0.23 -6.25
N ASN A 57 9.13 0.05 -5.71
CA ASN A 57 9.80 -1.24 -5.59
C ASN A 57 9.45 -1.99 -4.30
N SER A 58 8.42 -1.57 -3.56
CA SER A 58 7.97 -2.32 -2.39
C SER A 58 7.54 -3.73 -2.82
N PRO A 59 7.90 -4.79 -2.08
CA PRO A 59 7.45 -6.15 -2.38
C PRO A 59 5.93 -6.19 -2.54
N CYS A 60 5.46 -6.81 -3.64
CA CYS A 60 4.05 -6.91 -4.00
C CYS A 60 3.32 -5.58 -4.12
N GLN A 61 4.05 -4.49 -4.37
CA GLN A 61 3.55 -3.12 -4.34
C GLN A 61 2.90 -2.71 -3.01
N LEU A 62 3.00 -3.52 -1.94
CA LEU A 62 2.38 -3.26 -0.66
C LEU A 62 3.07 -2.07 0.02
N LYS A 63 2.30 -1.04 0.36
CA LYS A 63 2.79 0.15 1.06
C LYS A 63 2.23 0.18 2.47
N LEU A 64 3.09 0.31 3.47
CA LEU A 64 2.74 0.27 4.89
C LEU A 64 3.07 1.60 5.59
N ASN A 65 3.29 2.66 4.82
CA ASN A 65 3.60 4.00 5.32
C ASN A 65 2.36 4.92 5.44
N SER A 66 1.16 4.42 5.14
CA SER A 66 -0.12 5.10 5.41
C SER A 66 -1.24 4.07 5.55
N TYR A 67 -2.39 4.48 6.09
CA TYR A 67 -3.54 3.58 6.23
C TYR A 67 -4.07 3.15 4.86
N GLU A 68 -4.18 4.10 3.92
CA GLU A 68 -4.64 3.87 2.56
C GLU A 68 -3.72 2.90 1.81
N GLY A 69 -2.42 2.90 2.12
CA GLY A 69 -1.48 1.91 1.60
C GLY A 69 -1.76 0.50 2.12
N VAL A 70 -2.04 0.38 3.42
CA VAL A 70 -2.40 -0.88 4.08
C VAL A 70 -3.71 -1.42 3.52
N ASP A 71 -4.73 -0.57 3.44
CA ASP A 71 -6.08 -0.91 2.95
C ASP A 71 -6.10 -1.31 1.47
N ARG A 72 -5.33 -0.58 0.64
CA ARG A 72 -5.07 -0.97 -0.75
C ARG A 72 -4.51 -2.38 -0.83
N GLY A 73 -3.61 -2.76 0.06
CA GLY A 73 -3.04 -4.10 0.13
C GLY A 73 -1.98 -4.38 -0.93
N GLY A 74 -1.88 -5.65 -1.36
CA GLY A 74 -0.84 -6.15 -2.25
C GLY A 74 -1.34 -6.38 -3.68
N SER A 75 -0.42 -6.52 -4.63
CA SER A 75 -0.72 -6.91 -6.01
C SER A 75 0.32 -7.86 -6.55
N LYS A 76 -0.12 -8.80 -7.39
CA LYS A 76 0.73 -9.71 -8.18
C LYS A 76 1.37 -9.03 -9.39
N LYS A 77 0.96 -7.81 -9.74
CA LYS A 77 1.48 -7.10 -10.92
C LYS A 77 2.95 -6.74 -10.73
N THR A 78 3.80 -7.24 -11.62
CA THR A 78 5.22 -6.90 -11.69
C THR A 78 5.39 -5.46 -12.21
N VAL A 79 5.84 -4.52 -11.38
CA VAL A 79 6.06 -3.13 -11.82
C VAL A 79 7.24 -3.05 -12.79
N TYR A 80 8.39 -3.60 -12.40
CA TYR A 80 9.61 -3.65 -13.19
C TYR A 80 9.67 -4.92 -14.03
N ASN A 81 9.15 -4.85 -15.25
CA ASN A 81 9.22 -5.95 -16.21
C ASN A 81 10.00 -5.50 -17.45
N ALA A 82 11.24 -5.96 -17.59
CA ALA A 82 12.14 -5.61 -18.69
C ALA A 82 11.65 -6.11 -20.07
N THR A 83 10.71 -7.06 -20.11
CA THR A 83 10.15 -7.62 -21.35
C THR A 83 8.91 -6.87 -21.84
N ARG A 84 8.41 -5.89 -21.07
CA ARG A 84 7.17 -5.17 -21.40
C ARG A 84 7.39 -4.22 -22.59
N LEU A 85 6.57 -4.38 -23.63
CA LEU A 85 6.62 -3.56 -24.85
C LEU A 85 5.73 -2.30 -24.80
N SER A 86 4.78 -2.23 -23.88
CA SER A 86 3.85 -1.11 -23.71
C SER A 86 3.92 -0.53 -22.30
N THR A 87 3.40 0.67 -22.10
CA THR A 87 3.23 1.21 -20.74
C THR A 87 2.17 0.40 -19.99
N MET A 88 2.36 0.23 -18.68
CA MET A 88 1.31 -0.28 -17.79
C MET A 88 0.51 0.87 -17.22
N ASP A 89 -0.75 0.60 -16.87
CA ASP A 89 -1.55 1.57 -16.12
C ASP A 89 -0.91 1.85 -14.76
N PRO A 90 -0.82 3.12 -14.34
CA PRO A 90 -0.19 3.48 -13.10
C PRO A 90 -1.05 3.09 -11.88
N THR A 91 -0.37 2.80 -10.78
CA THR A 91 -0.94 2.33 -9.50
C THR A 91 -0.41 3.13 -8.30
N ARG A 92 -0.15 4.42 -8.52
CA ARG A 92 0.35 5.39 -7.55
C ARG A 92 -0.71 5.63 -6.48
N LEU A 93 -0.33 5.32 -5.23
CA LEU A 93 -1.16 5.58 -4.06
C LEU A 93 -1.54 7.06 -3.98
N PHE A 94 -2.79 7.38 -3.60
CA PHE A 94 -3.38 8.72 -3.56
C PHE A 94 -3.61 9.43 -4.91
N VAL A 95 -3.38 8.74 -6.03
CA VAL A 95 -3.42 9.35 -7.37
C VAL A 95 -4.26 8.55 -8.35
N ASP A 96 -4.05 7.24 -8.43
CA ASP A 96 -4.68 6.43 -9.48
C ASP A 96 -5.98 5.74 -9.03
N ALA A 97 -6.27 5.74 -7.72
CA ALA A 97 -7.52 5.30 -7.11
C ALA A 97 -7.67 5.87 -5.68
N HIS A 98 -8.91 6.02 -5.22
CA HIS A 98 -9.28 6.73 -3.99
C HIS A 98 -10.17 5.92 -3.03
N SER A 99 -10.56 4.70 -3.40
CA SER A 99 -11.35 3.78 -2.57
C SER A 99 -10.81 2.35 -2.60
N THR A 100 -11.16 1.55 -1.60
CA THR A 100 -10.81 0.13 -1.53
C THR A 100 -11.31 -0.59 -2.77
N GLU A 101 -12.56 -0.32 -3.19
CA GLU A 101 -13.21 -0.94 -4.36
C GLU A 101 -12.48 -0.62 -5.67
N GLU A 102 -12.07 0.64 -5.87
CA GLU A 102 -11.26 1.02 -7.05
C GLU A 102 -9.92 0.29 -7.06
N TRP A 103 -9.30 0.07 -5.91
CA TRP A 103 -8.07 -0.73 -5.82
C TRP A 103 -8.32 -2.21 -6.14
N ARG A 104 -9.45 -2.79 -5.69
CA ARG A 104 -9.83 -4.17 -6.07
C ARG A 104 -10.03 -4.30 -7.58
N GLN A 105 -10.63 -3.30 -8.24
CA GLN A 105 -10.76 -3.26 -9.71
C GLN A 105 -9.40 -3.18 -10.43
N LYS A 106 -8.34 -2.73 -9.75
CA LYS A 106 -6.97 -2.70 -10.25
C LYS A 106 -6.15 -3.95 -9.90
N ASP A 107 -6.79 -5.04 -9.48
CA ASP A 107 -6.15 -6.31 -9.09
C ASP A 107 -5.24 -6.18 -7.86
N PHE A 108 -5.62 -5.32 -6.91
CA PHE A 108 -5.06 -5.35 -5.57
C PHE A 108 -5.94 -6.22 -4.67
N HIS A 109 -5.31 -6.96 -3.76
CA HIS A 109 -5.98 -7.78 -2.76
C HIS A 109 -5.64 -7.31 -1.35
N THR A 110 -6.57 -7.53 -0.44
CA THR A 110 -6.39 -7.26 0.99
C THR A 110 -5.27 -8.12 1.58
N VAL A 111 -4.55 -7.55 2.53
CA VAL A 111 -3.59 -8.28 3.37
C VAL A 111 -4.04 -8.37 4.83
N THR A 112 -5.10 -7.65 5.20
CA THR A 112 -5.56 -7.48 6.58
C THR A 112 -6.90 -8.16 6.87
N GLU A 113 -7.72 -8.41 5.86
CA GLU A 113 -9.04 -9.04 6.06
C GLU A 113 -8.91 -10.50 6.50
N SER A 114 -9.86 -10.91 7.32
CA SER A 114 -10.01 -12.26 7.85
C SER A 114 -11.38 -12.79 7.49
N SER A 115 -11.45 -14.06 7.07
CA SER A 115 -12.71 -14.76 6.80
C SER A 115 -13.26 -15.48 8.04
N VAL A 116 -12.57 -15.36 9.18
CA VAL A 116 -12.94 -15.98 10.46
C VAL A 116 -13.12 -14.93 11.56
N SER A 117 -13.85 -15.30 12.62
CA SER A 117 -14.25 -14.46 13.74
C SER A 117 -13.79 -15.02 15.10
N ASP A 118 -14.30 -14.44 16.19
CA ASP A 118 -14.20 -14.99 17.56
C ASP A 118 -12.78 -15.11 18.11
N GLY A 119 -11.97 -14.08 17.91
CA GLY A 119 -10.58 -14.05 18.39
C GLY A 119 -9.59 -14.83 17.51
N LEU A 120 -10.07 -15.41 16.41
CA LEU A 120 -9.25 -16.00 15.36
C LEU A 120 -9.03 -14.99 14.22
N ASN A 121 -7.92 -15.11 13.52
CA ASN A 121 -7.67 -14.36 12.30
C ASN A 121 -6.80 -15.17 11.32
N ASN A 122 -7.17 -15.12 10.04
CA ASN A 122 -6.47 -15.81 8.95
C ASN A 122 -5.98 -14.87 7.84
N SER A 123 -5.86 -13.57 8.13
CA SER A 123 -5.31 -12.58 7.19
C SER A 123 -3.87 -12.91 6.78
N LEU A 124 -3.49 -12.53 5.56
CA LEU A 124 -2.14 -12.75 5.04
C LEU A 124 -1.08 -12.09 5.93
N MET A 125 -1.37 -10.88 6.41
CA MET A 125 -0.49 -10.14 7.32
C MET A 125 -0.27 -10.91 8.62
N LEU A 126 -1.32 -11.41 9.27
CA LEU A 126 -1.13 -12.14 10.52
C LEU A 126 -0.38 -13.46 10.29
N GLN A 127 -0.69 -14.18 9.22
CA GLN A 127 -0.02 -15.45 8.90
C GLN A 127 1.49 -15.28 8.69
N ILE A 128 1.91 -14.27 7.92
CA ILE A 128 3.34 -14.07 7.64
C ILE A 128 4.10 -13.52 8.86
N LEU A 129 3.43 -12.76 9.74
CA LEU A 129 4.00 -12.30 11.00
C LEU A 129 4.15 -13.46 12.00
N ASP A 130 3.10 -14.27 12.18
CA ASP A 130 3.13 -15.44 13.07
C ASP A 130 4.15 -16.48 12.62
N HIS A 131 4.28 -16.67 11.30
CA HIS A 131 5.34 -17.51 10.74
C HIS A 131 6.73 -17.04 11.17
N LYS A 132 6.99 -15.73 11.21
CA LYS A 132 8.26 -15.18 11.70
C LYS A 132 8.43 -15.34 13.21
N MET A 133 7.35 -15.24 13.98
CA MET A 133 7.40 -15.52 15.42
C MET A 133 7.79 -16.98 15.71
N LYS A 134 7.29 -17.93 14.91
CA LYS A 134 7.57 -19.37 15.02
C LYS A 134 8.93 -19.77 14.43
N ASN A 135 9.42 -19.02 13.44
CA ASN A 135 10.69 -19.25 12.75
C ASN A 135 11.58 -18.01 12.89
N PRO A 136 12.09 -17.70 14.09
CA PRO A 136 12.76 -16.44 14.38
C PRO A 136 14.14 -16.33 13.70
N GLU A 137 14.80 -17.45 13.44
CA GLU A 137 16.12 -17.50 12.83
C GLU A 137 16.08 -16.92 11.40
N SER A 138 16.96 -15.95 11.15
CA SER A 138 17.21 -15.44 9.80
C SER A 138 18.53 -16.04 9.33
N THR A 139 18.47 -17.15 8.60
CA THR A 139 19.64 -17.76 7.94
C THR A 139 19.44 -17.75 6.43
N GLY A 140 20.46 -17.32 5.69
CA GLY A 140 20.43 -17.31 4.22
C GLY A 140 21.51 -16.42 3.61
N GLU A 141 21.89 -16.76 2.39
CA GLU A 141 22.67 -15.88 1.51
C GLU A 141 21.71 -14.86 0.87
N TYR A 142 22.06 -13.58 0.96
CA TYR A 142 21.22 -12.49 0.44
C TYR A 142 21.44 -12.33 -1.06
N PHE A 143 20.50 -12.84 -1.85
CA PHE A 143 20.42 -12.62 -3.29
C PHE A 143 19.32 -11.61 -3.61
N SER A 144 19.44 -10.91 -4.73
CA SER A 144 18.32 -10.17 -5.28
C SER A 144 17.17 -11.15 -5.55
N GLU A 145 15.97 -10.87 -5.04
CA GLU A 145 14.79 -11.74 -5.13
C GLU A 145 14.28 -12.02 -6.57
N ALA A 146 15.02 -11.59 -7.60
CA ALA A 146 14.60 -11.48 -8.99
C ALA A 146 13.93 -12.73 -9.59
N ASP A 147 14.29 -13.92 -9.12
CA ASP A 147 13.87 -15.18 -9.73
C ASP A 147 12.70 -15.91 -9.03
N ASP A 148 12.27 -15.45 -7.84
CA ASP A 148 11.14 -16.06 -7.09
C ASP A 148 10.36 -15.02 -6.25
N LEU A 149 9.94 -13.94 -6.91
CA LEU A 149 8.99 -12.95 -6.36
C LEU A 149 7.57 -13.50 -6.45
N THR A 150 7.19 -14.33 -5.48
CA THR A 150 5.81 -14.81 -5.37
C THR A 150 5.00 -13.91 -4.44
N CYS A 151 4.14 -13.08 -5.02
CA CYS A 151 3.15 -12.28 -4.27
C CYS A 151 1.90 -13.11 -4.03
N SER A 152 1.72 -13.53 -2.78
CA SER A 152 0.58 -14.38 -2.40
C SER A 152 -0.66 -13.53 -2.21
N GLU A 153 -1.74 -13.90 -2.90
CA GLU A 153 -3.06 -13.28 -2.79
C GLU A 153 -4.00 -14.06 -1.86
N THR A 154 -3.68 -15.34 -1.61
CA THR A 154 -4.47 -16.21 -0.75
C THR A 154 -3.59 -16.85 0.32
N SER A 155 -4.21 -17.28 1.42
CA SER A 155 -3.51 -17.99 2.49
C SER A 155 -2.90 -19.32 2.04
N ILE A 156 -3.52 -19.98 1.04
CA ILE A 156 -2.98 -21.21 0.44
C ILE A 156 -1.70 -20.92 -0.35
N GLU A 157 -1.68 -19.83 -1.11
CA GLU A 157 -0.47 -19.40 -1.82
C GLU A 157 0.64 -19.03 -0.85
N LEU A 158 0.30 -18.30 0.22
CA LEU A 158 1.24 -17.88 1.25
C LEU A 158 1.84 -19.08 1.99
N ASP A 159 1.02 -20.05 2.41
CA ASP A 159 1.49 -21.30 3.01
C ASP A 159 2.41 -22.07 2.06
N GLY A 160 2.05 -22.14 0.77
CA GLY A 160 2.89 -22.75 -0.25
C GLY A 160 4.25 -22.05 -0.41
N TYR A 161 4.29 -20.73 -0.32
CA TYR A 161 5.50 -19.93 -0.36
C TYR A 161 6.37 -20.15 0.88
N LEU A 162 5.79 -20.04 2.07
CA LEU A 162 6.50 -20.18 3.35
C LEU A 162 6.99 -21.62 3.60
N SER A 163 6.28 -22.63 3.09
CA SER A 163 6.75 -24.03 3.11
C SER A 163 8.02 -24.23 2.29
N LYS A 164 8.15 -23.54 1.15
CA LYS A 164 9.37 -23.57 0.32
C LYS A 164 10.46 -22.68 0.88
N HIS A 165 10.08 -21.61 1.58
CA HIS A 165 10.97 -20.60 2.11
C HIS A 165 10.76 -20.36 3.62
N PRO A 166 11.15 -21.31 4.49
CA PRO A 166 10.87 -21.22 5.94
C PRO A 166 11.41 -19.97 6.62
N ASN A 167 12.48 -19.37 6.10
CA ASN A 167 13.12 -18.18 6.67
C ASN A 167 12.57 -16.84 6.12
N ARG A 168 11.50 -16.87 5.31
CA ARG A 168 10.93 -15.68 4.64
C ARG A 168 9.68 -15.10 5.32
N GLY A 169 9.52 -15.34 6.63
CA GLY A 169 8.56 -14.60 7.45
C GLY A 169 8.91 -13.12 7.58
N MET A 170 7.93 -12.29 7.97
CA MET A 170 8.12 -10.84 8.09
C MET A 170 8.30 -10.38 9.55
N PRO A 171 9.21 -9.43 9.85
CA PRO A 171 10.05 -8.69 8.91
C PRO A 171 11.21 -9.55 8.35
N PHE A 172 11.32 -9.58 7.02
CA PHE A 172 12.28 -10.43 6.33
C PHE A 172 13.72 -9.97 6.58
N GLY A 173 14.61 -10.92 6.91
CA GLY A 173 16.02 -10.63 7.20
C GLY A 173 16.29 -9.96 8.55
N PHE A 174 15.25 -9.69 9.36
CA PHE A 174 15.36 -9.08 10.68
C PHE A 174 14.84 -10.04 11.78
N PRO A 175 15.09 -9.75 13.07
CA PRO A 175 14.42 -10.45 14.16
C PRO A 175 12.90 -10.30 14.10
N PRO A 176 12.14 -11.24 14.71
CA PRO A 176 10.70 -11.09 14.88
C PRO A 176 10.33 -9.80 15.64
N LEU A 177 9.07 -9.42 15.53
CA LEU A 177 8.50 -8.35 16.34
C LEU A 177 8.63 -8.69 17.83
N LYS A 178 8.68 -7.66 18.69
CA LYS A 178 8.50 -7.90 20.12
C LYS A 178 7.12 -8.49 20.36
N GLN A 179 6.99 -9.29 21.41
CA GLN A 179 5.71 -9.92 21.73
C GLN A 179 4.58 -8.89 21.89
N GLU A 180 4.84 -7.75 22.52
CA GLU A 180 3.83 -6.69 22.65
C GLU A 180 3.44 -6.08 21.28
N GLU A 181 4.43 -5.82 20.40
CA GLU A 181 4.20 -5.28 19.05
C GLU A 181 3.37 -6.25 18.21
N PHE A 182 3.69 -7.56 18.27
CA PHE A 182 2.93 -8.60 17.58
C PHE A 182 1.50 -8.70 18.07
N GLN A 183 1.28 -8.73 19.40
CA GLN A 183 -0.07 -8.85 19.97
C GLN A 183 -0.93 -7.63 19.67
N LEU A 184 -0.33 -6.43 19.61
CA LEU A 184 -1.04 -5.21 19.24
C LEU A 184 -1.50 -5.23 17.78
N LEU A 185 -0.62 -5.61 16.86
CA LEU A 185 -0.96 -5.80 15.44
C LEU A 185 -2.02 -6.90 15.25
N ALA A 186 -1.83 -8.06 15.89
CA ALA A 186 -2.78 -9.17 15.82
C ALA A 186 -4.16 -8.76 16.35
N GLY A 187 -4.20 -8.06 17.49
CA GLY A 187 -5.43 -7.55 18.08
C GLY A 187 -6.15 -6.56 17.15
N TRP A 188 -5.41 -5.62 16.56
CA TRP A 188 -5.96 -4.68 15.58
C TRP A 188 -6.51 -5.38 14.33
N LEU A 189 -5.83 -6.40 13.82
CA LEU A 189 -6.31 -7.22 12.68
C LEU A 189 -7.61 -7.96 13.03
N VAL A 190 -7.75 -8.51 14.24
CA VAL A 190 -9.01 -9.13 14.69
C VAL A 190 -10.13 -8.10 14.86
N GLN A 191 -9.80 -6.88 15.27
CA GLN A 191 -10.74 -5.76 15.37
C GLN A 191 -11.15 -5.17 13.99
N GLY A 192 -10.75 -5.81 12.89
CA GLY A 192 -11.11 -5.43 11.53
C GLY A 192 -10.14 -4.44 10.89
N ALA A 193 -8.94 -4.27 11.43
CA ALA A 193 -7.86 -3.45 10.88
C ALA A 193 -8.29 -1.99 10.58
N LYS A 194 -9.15 -1.42 11.42
CA LYS A 194 -9.74 -0.09 11.19
C LYS A 194 -8.67 1.01 11.11
N GLY A 195 -8.91 1.96 10.22
CA GLY A 195 -8.09 3.15 10.05
C GLY A 195 -8.33 4.24 11.08
N PRO A 196 -7.76 5.44 10.87
CA PRO A 196 -8.10 6.62 11.66
C PRO A 196 -9.59 6.94 11.59
N SER A 197 -10.13 7.51 12.65
CA SER A 197 -11.45 8.16 12.65
C SER A 197 -11.49 9.33 11.65
N ASP A 198 -12.69 9.75 11.25
CA ASP A 198 -12.87 10.88 10.33
C ASP A 198 -12.19 12.16 10.84
N THR A 199 -12.25 12.40 12.15
CA THR A 199 -11.59 13.55 12.80
C THR A 199 -10.06 13.44 12.73
N GLU A 200 -9.51 12.26 13.01
CA GLU A 200 -8.07 12.02 12.91
C GLU A 200 -7.60 12.14 11.45
N GLN A 201 -8.38 11.63 10.48
CA GLN A 201 -8.07 11.75 9.06
C GLN A 201 -8.12 13.21 8.59
N GLN A 202 -9.08 14.00 9.09
CA GLN A 202 -9.15 15.42 8.81
C GLN A 202 -7.93 16.17 9.37
N GLU A 203 -7.49 15.88 10.59
CA GLU A 203 -6.28 16.47 11.19
C GLU A 203 -5.00 16.11 10.41
N LEU A 204 -4.89 14.86 9.97
CA LEU A 204 -3.75 14.39 9.17
C LEU A 204 -3.61 15.15 7.84
N THR A 205 -4.73 15.44 7.19
CA THR A 205 -4.77 16.01 5.84
C THR A 205 -4.88 17.54 5.82
N THR A 206 -5.33 18.15 6.91
CA THR A 206 -5.44 19.61 7.02
C THR A 206 -4.06 20.25 7.25
N PRO A 207 -3.62 21.21 6.40
CA PRO A 207 -2.41 21.99 6.65
C PRO A 207 -2.52 22.88 7.88
N LYS A 208 -1.42 23.09 8.60
CA LYS A 208 -1.38 24.04 9.73
C LYS A 208 -1.52 25.48 9.24
N GLU A 209 -2.04 26.35 10.10
CA GLU A 209 -2.34 27.76 9.80
C GLU A 209 -1.17 28.52 9.17
N LYS A 210 0.04 28.38 9.72
CA LYS A 210 1.25 29.04 9.17
C LYS A 210 1.60 28.59 7.75
N ASP A 211 1.33 27.33 7.42
CA ASP A 211 1.54 26.81 6.08
C ASP A 211 0.42 27.22 5.14
N LEU A 212 -0.83 27.30 5.63
CA LEU A 212 -1.96 27.80 4.85
C LEU A 212 -1.69 29.20 4.30
N GLU A 213 -1.11 30.11 5.11
CA GLU A 213 -0.71 31.44 4.63
C GLU A 213 0.26 31.38 3.43
N LYS A 214 1.17 30.41 3.44
CA LYS A 214 2.17 30.21 2.37
C LYS A 214 1.55 29.53 1.15
N ILE A 215 0.70 28.53 1.36
CA ILE A 215 -0.08 27.87 0.32
C ILE A 215 -0.92 28.89 -0.43
N VAL A 216 -1.67 29.75 0.27
CA VAL A 216 -2.51 30.79 -0.36
C VAL A 216 -1.67 31.70 -1.27
N LYS A 217 -0.52 32.16 -0.75
CA LYS A 217 0.40 33.01 -1.52
C LYS A 217 0.94 32.31 -2.77
N TRP A 218 1.37 31.06 -2.64
CA TRP A 218 1.94 30.31 -3.77
C TRP A 218 0.88 29.91 -4.78
N GLU A 219 -0.27 29.41 -4.37
CA GLU A 219 -1.37 29.10 -5.29
C GLU A 219 -1.81 30.35 -6.07
N ALA A 220 -1.83 31.53 -5.45
CA ALA A 220 -2.11 32.79 -6.16
C ALA A 220 -1.04 33.12 -7.23
N PHE A 221 0.23 32.81 -6.96
CA PHE A 221 1.31 32.96 -7.94
C PHE A 221 1.17 31.95 -9.09
N PHE A 222 0.97 30.67 -8.78
CA PHE A 222 0.89 29.60 -9.79
C PHE A 222 -0.33 29.74 -10.70
N ASN A 223 -1.44 30.25 -10.16
CA ASN A 223 -2.71 30.37 -10.89
C ASN A 223 -2.94 31.75 -11.51
N ASN A 224 -1.91 32.60 -11.56
CA ASN A 224 -1.98 33.91 -12.19
C ASN A 224 -2.05 33.77 -13.73
N GLN A 225 -3.09 34.36 -14.32
CA GLN A 225 -3.40 34.27 -15.76
C GLN A 225 -2.46 35.11 -16.65
N ASN A 226 -1.60 35.94 -16.08
CA ASN A 226 -0.61 36.67 -16.86
C ASN A 226 0.36 35.69 -17.55
N PRO A 227 0.62 35.82 -18.87
CA PRO A 227 1.42 34.85 -19.63
C PRO A 227 2.81 34.56 -19.03
N LYS A 228 3.46 35.57 -18.43
CA LYS A 228 4.77 35.39 -17.79
C LYS A 228 4.68 34.46 -16.57
N TYR A 229 3.63 34.62 -15.77
CA TYR A 229 3.39 33.80 -14.58
C TYR A 229 2.96 32.40 -15.00
N ALA A 230 2.04 32.27 -15.95
CA ALA A 230 1.60 30.97 -16.46
C ALA A 230 2.76 30.11 -16.98
N MET A 231 3.66 30.69 -17.80
CA MET A 231 4.86 29.99 -18.29
C MET A 231 5.81 29.59 -17.15
N THR A 232 6.03 30.48 -16.18
CA THR A 232 6.91 30.23 -15.04
C THR A 232 6.33 29.16 -14.11
N ALA A 233 5.03 29.21 -13.83
CA ALA A 233 4.29 28.26 -13.01
C ALA A 233 4.38 26.85 -13.60
N ARG A 234 4.16 26.72 -14.92
CA ARG A 234 4.35 25.46 -15.65
C ARG A 234 5.77 24.93 -15.51
N TYR A 235 6.77 25.77 -15.77
CA TYR A 235 8.18 25.37 -15.65
C TYR A 235 8.50 24.86 -14.24
N ILE A 236 8.08 25.59 -13.20
CA ILE A 236 8.33 25.20 -11.82
C ILE A 236 7.61 23.88 -11.49
N TYR A 237 6.34 23.72 -11.89
CA TYR A 237 5.60 22.49 -11.68
C TYR A 237 6.28 21.28 -12.33
N GLU A 238 6.66 21.40 -13.61
CA GLU A 238 7.30 20.30 -14.35
C GLU A 238 8.65 19.87 -13.74
N HIS A 239 9.31 20.74 -12.97
CA HIS A 239 10.58 20.45 -12.30
C HIS A 239 10.43 20.06 -10.82
N LEU A 240 9.31 20.44 -10.17
CA LEU A 240 9.06 20.16 -8.76
C LEU A 240 7.99 19.09 -8.52
N PHE A 241 7.43 18.45 -9.56
CA PHE A 241 6.33 17.48 -9.40
C PHE A 241 6.65 16.25 -8.54
N LEU A 242 7.94 15.93 -8.33
CA LEU A 242 8.38 14.86 -7.42
C LEU A 242 8.90 15.38 -6.07
N ALA A 243 8.98 16.70 -5.89
CA ALA A 243 9.55 17.31 -4.70
C ALA A 243 8.53 17.32 -3.55
N HIS A 244 9.03 17.11 -2.34
CA HIS A 244 8.33 17.40 -1.10
C HIS A 244 8.65 18.84 -0.72
N ILE A 245 7.65 19.71 -0.75
CA ILE A 245 7.82 21.14 -0.55
C ILE A 245 7.61 21.48 0.92
N ASN A 246 8.55 22.18 1.54
CA ASN A 246 8.41 22.74 2.88
C ASN A 246 8.42 24.28 2.83
N PHE A 247 7.50 24.92 3.53
CA PHE A 247 7.40 26.38 3.48
C PHE A 247 8.27 27.13 4.50
N GLY A 248 9.12 26.45 5.26
CA GLY A 248 10.05 27.06 6.22
C GLY A 248 9.35 27.76 7.40
N THR A 249 8.13 27.34 7.75
CA THR A 249 7.28 27.96 8.79
C THR A 249 7.49 27.40 10.20
N GLY A 250 8.35 26.37 10.32
CA GLY A 250 8.59 25.63 11.56
C GLY A 250 7.53 24.57 11.89
N THR A 251 6.59 24.30 10.98
CA THR A 251 5.54 23.27 11.17
C THR A 251 6.04 21.84 10.96
N ASN A 252 7.17 21.68 10.26
CA ASN A 252 7.71 20.43 9.74
C ASN A 252 6.71 19.62 8.87
N GLU A 253 5.76 20.29 8.21
CA GLU A 253 4.86 19.67 7.24
C GLU A 253 5.43 19.77 5.82
N TYR A 254 5.08 18.80 4.98
CA TYR A 254 5.54 18.74 3.60
C TYR A 254 4.34 18.59 2.67
N TYR A 255 4.49 19.10 1.45
CA TYR A 255 3.41 19.23 0.49
C TYR A 255 3.84 18.75 -0.89
N GLU A 256 2.90 18.22 -1.65
CA GLU A 256 3.05 17.97 -3.09
C GLU A 256 2.41 19.13 -3.87
N LEU A 257 3.07 19.58 -4.93
CA LEU A 257 2.47 20.48 -5.92
C LEU A 257 1.82 19.66 -7.03
N LEU A 258 0.53 19.87 -7.25
CA LEU A 258 -0.28 19.09 -8.17
C LEU A 258 -1.20 19.98 -9.03
N ARG A 259 -1.82 19.39 -10.05
CA ARG A 259 -2.88 20.02 -10.83
C ARG A 259 -4.25 19.51 -10.38
N SER A 260 -5.24 20.38 -10.31
CA SER A 260 -6.58 20.11 -9.80
C SER A 260 -7.64 20.70 -10.72
N THR A 261 -8.79 20.04 -10.87
CA THR A 261 -9.98 20.62 -11.53
C THR A 261 -10.65 21.67 -10.65
N THR A 262 -10.43 21.62 -9.33
CA THR A 262 -11.05 22.52 -8.34
C THR A 262 -10.10 23.63 -7.83
N PRO A 263 -10.62 24.86 -7.63
CA PRO A 263 -9.85 25.99 -7.12
C PRO A 263 -9.65 25.95 -5.60
N MET A 264 -8.82 26.87 -5.10
CA MET A 264 -8.63 27.12 -3.67
C MET A 264 -9.96 27.25 -2.93
N GLY A 265 -10.03 26.68 -1.72
CA GLY A 265 -11.24 26.64 -0.89
C GLY A 265 -12.10 25.38 -1.09
N SER A 266 -11.86 24.62 -2.15
CA SER A 266 -12.45 23.30 -2.36
C SER A 266 -11.41 22.17 -2.15
N PRO A 267 -11.87 20.95 -1.79
CA PRO A 267 -11.02 19.76 -1.80
C PRO A 267 -10.32 19.59 -3.15
N VAL A 268 -9.08 19.12 -3.12
CA VAL A 268 -8.30 18.88 -4.34
C VAL A 268 -8.91 17.72 -5.11
N GLU A 269 -9.29 17.98 -6.36
CA GLU A 269 -9.68 16.96 -7.34
C GLU A 269 -8.55 16.79 -8.34
N LEU A 270 -7.71 15.79 -8.12
CA LEU A 270 -6.44 15.62 -8.80
C LEU A 270 -6.59 15.32 -10.30
N ILE A 271 -5.83 16.02 -11.12
CA ILE A 271 -5.57 15.65 -12.52
C ILE A 271 -4.35 14.73 -12.54
N ASN A 272 -4.59 13.44 -12.79
CA ASN A 272 -3.63 12.36 -12.56
C ASN A 272 -2.84 11.92 -13.80
N THR A 273 -2.38 12.87 -14.62
CA THR A 273 -1.56 12.54 -15.80
C THR A 273 -0.31 11.72 -15.42
N VAL A 274 0.17 10.90 -16.36
CA VAL A 274 1.36 10.07 -16.12
C VAL A 274 2.60 10.96 -16.02
N ARG A 275 2.72 11.94 -16.90
CA ARG A 275 3.84 12.89 -16.94
C ARG A 275 3.35 14.29 -16.56
N PRO A 276 4.20 15.11 -15.93
CA PRO A 276 3.80 16.45 -15.52
C PRO A 276 3.52 17.39 -16.71
N TYR A 277 4.13 17.14 -17.86
CA TYR A 277 3.96 17.94 -19.08
C TYR A 277 2.85 17.44 -20.01
N ASP A 278 2.20 16.32 -19.68
CA ASP A 278 1.07 15.81 -20.46
C ASP A 278 -0.12 16.80 -20.38
N ASP A 279 -0.91 16.82 -21.45
CA ASP A 279 -2.15 17.59 -21.55
C ASP A 279 -3.06 17.24 -20.35
N PRO A 280 -3.48 18.24 -19.53
CA PRO A 280 -4.38 18.00 -18.40
C PRO A 280 -5.76 17.47 -18.81
N GLY A 281 -6.15 17.57 -20.09
CA GLY A 281 -7.43 17.05 -20.59
C GLY A 281 -8.65 17.91 -20.21
N VAL A 282 -8.43 19.09 -19.66
CA VAL A 282 -9.46 20.07 -19.27
C VAL A 282 -9.05 21.46 -19.70
N GLU A 283 -10.03 22.31 -20.04
CA GLU A 283 -9.76 23.70 -20.48
C GLU A 283 -9.22 24.57 -19.34
N THR A 284 -9.70 24.35 -18.11
CA THR A 284 -9.29 25.11 -16.92
C THR A 284 -8.86 24.15 -15.81
N PHE A 285 -7.70 24.42 -15.22
CA PHE A 285 -7.18 23.71 -14.06
C PHE A 285 -6.44 24.67 -13.12
N TYR A 286 -6.15 24.19 -11.92
CA TYR A 286 -5.48 24.94 -10.87
C TYR A 286 -4.26 24.17 -10.35
N TYR A 287 -3.14 24.86 -10.14
CA TYR A 287 -2.06 24.35 -9.32
C TYR A 287 -2.46 24.45 -7.85
N ARG A 288 -2.37 23.32 -7.13
CA ARG A 288 -2.77 23.22 -5.73
C ARG A 288 -1.69 22.51 -4.93
N PHE A 289 -1.66 22.76 -3.62
CA PHE A 289 -0.83 22.00 -2.70
C PHE A 289 -1.65 20.99 -1.90
N ARG A 290 -1.13 19.77 -1.76
CA ARG A 290 -1.70 18.74 -0.89
C ARG A 290 -0.68 18.34 0.17
N LYS A 291 -1.11 18.33 1.42
CA LYS A 291 -0.28 17.87 2.54
C LYS A 291 0.05 16.39 2.37
N ILE A 292 1.30 16.03 2.60
CA ILE A 292 1.75 14.64 2.66
C ILE A 292 1.48 14.13 4.06
N HIS A 293 0.57 13.16 4.19
CA HIS A 293 0.23 12.53 5.47
C HIS A 293 0.76 11.10 5.62
N SER A 294 1.25 10.50 4.54
CA SER A 294 2.02 9.25 4.62
C SER A 294 3.37 9.47 5.30
N THR A 295 3.90 8.47 5.98
CA THR A 295 5.26 8.53 6.54
C THR A 295 6.26 8.83 5.46
N ILE A 296 7.01 9.90 5.65
CA ILE A 296 8.10 10.30 4.79
C ILE A 296 9.26 9.32 5.00
N VAL A 297 9.75 8.75 3.90
CA VAL A 297 10.93 7.90 3.88
C VAL A 297 12.01 8.55 3.04
N HIS A 298 13.27 8.34 3.43
CA HIS A 298 14.42 8.90 2.71
C HIS A 298 14.44 8.50 1.22
N LYS A 299 13.90 7.31 0.89
CA LYS A 299 13.86 6.76 -0.48
C LYS A 299 13.09 7.63 -1.49
N THR A 300 12.15 8.44 -1.03
CA THR A 300 11.28 9.26 -1.89
C THR A 300 11.23 10.72 -1.47
N HIS A 301 12.07 11.14 -0.52
CA HIS A 301 12.02 12.47 0.08
C HIS A 301 13.03 13.42 -0.57
N MET A 302 12.63 14.03 -1.68
CA MET A 302 13.41 15.09 -2.34
C MET A 302 12.87 16.45 -1.91
N VAL A 303 13.57 17.13 -1.00
CA VAL A 303 13.05 18.36 -0.37
C VAL A 303 13.36 19.60 -1.22
N PHE A 304 12.37 20.49 -1.32
CA PHE A 304 12.53 21.86 -1.82
C PHE A 304 12.00 22.87 -0.80
#